data_AF-A0AAE8HY33-F1
#
_entry.id   AF-A0AAE8HY33-F1
#
_cell.length_a   1.000
_cell.length_b   1.000
_cell.length_c   1.000
_cell.angle_alpha   90.00
_cell.angle_beta   90.00
_cell.angle_gamma   90.00
#
_symmetry.space_group_name_H-M   'P 1'
#
loop_
_entity.id
_entity.type
_entity.pdbx_description
1 polymer ?
#
loop_
_entity_poly.entity_id
_entity_poly.type
_entity_poly.pdbx_seq_one_letter_code
_entity_poly.pdbx_strand_id
1 'polypeptide(L)'
;MLPRAERELLLETWNRTEAAYPSELCVHQLFEEQVRRSPDATALVQDEVSLSYGELNRRANRLAHHLIGLGVRPDERVAICLERSPAMVVGLLAILKAGGAYVPL
;
A
#
# COMPACT_ATOMS: atom_id res chain seq x y z
N MET A 1 2.78 34.11 -27.64
CA MET A 1 2.08 34.04 -26.33
C MET A 1 0.75 33.36 -26.56
N LEU A 2 0.34 32.43 -25.67
CA LEU A 2 -0.97 31.80 -25.74
C LEU A 2 -2.07 32.84 -25.43
N PRO A 3 -3.24 32.79 -26.11
CA PRO A 3 -4.43 33.53 -25.72
C PRO A 3 -4.80 33.24 -24.26
N ARG A 4 -5.31 34.24 -23.54
CA ARG A 4 -5.65 34.13 -22.11
C ARG A 4 -6.59 32.95 -21.82
N ALA A 5 -7.62 32.76 -22.64
CA ALA A 5 -8.58 31.67 -22.49
C ALA A 5 -7.94 30.29 -22.68
N GLU A 6 -7.04 30.14 -23.65
CA GLU A 6 -6.30 28.91 -23.87
C GLU A 6 -5.35 28.61 -22.70
N ARG A 7 -4.69 29.66 -22.18
CA ARG A 7 -3.84 29.52 -20.98
C ARG A 7 -4.64 29.11 -19.73
N GLU A 8 -5.82 29.69 -19.51
CA GLU A 8 -6.71 29.36 -18.37
C GLU A 8 -7.26 27.93 -18.48
N LEU A 9 -7.62 27.48 -19.68
CA LEU A 9 -8.06 26.11 -19.91
C LEU A 9 -6.95 25.10 -19.59
N LEU A 10 -5.75 25.31 -20.15
CA LEU A 10 -4.63 24.38 -20.03
C LEU A 10 -4.02 24.35 -18.63
N LEU A 11 -3.92 25.50 -17.97
CA LEU A 11 -3.19 25.61 -16.70
C LEU A 11 -4.08 25.50 -15.47
N GLU A 12 -5.35 25.90 -15.55
CA GLU A 12 -6.23 25.93 -14.38
C GLU A 12 -7.36 24.93 -14.51
N THR A 13 -8.09 24.95 -15.63
CA THR A 13 -9.30 24.13 -15.78
C THR A 13 -8.97 22.65 -15.83
N TRP A 14 -7.98 22.24 -16.63
CA TRP A 14 -7.56 20.83 -16.71
C TRP A 14 -6.75 20.37 -15.50
N ASN A 15 -6.12 21.28 -14.76
CA ASN A 15 -5.34 20.94 -13.56
C ASN A 15 -6.14 21.07 -12.25
N ARG A 16 -7.46 21.27 -12.32
CA ARG A 16 -8.34 21.26 -11.13
C ARG A 16 -8.59 19.83 -10.65
N THR A 17 -7.52 19.19 -10.19
CA THR A 17 -7.51 17.81 -9.67
C THR A 17 -7.51 17.75 -8.15
N GLU A 18 -7.58 18.90 -7.48
CA GLU A 18 -7.63 18.99 -6.02
C GLU A 18 -8.86 18.26 -5.48
N ALA A 19 -8.59 17.28 -4.61
CA ALA A 19 -9.60 16.51 -3.90
C ALA A 19 -9.08 16.24 -2.48
N ALA A 20 -9.97 16.30 -1.50
CA ALA A 20 -9.62 15.97 -0.13
C ALA A 20 -9.17 14.51 -0.03
N TYR A 21 -7.93 14.29 0.44
CA TYR A 21 -7.32 12.98 0.62
C TYR A 21 -6.52 12.97 1.92
N PRO A 22 -6.52 11.88 2.72
CA PRO A 22 -5.75 11.80 3.95
C PRO A 22 -4.25 11.63 3.66
N SER A 23 -3.58 12.71 3.26
CA SER A 23 -2.16 12.74 2.88
C SER A 23 -1.18 12.43 4.01
N GLU A 24 -1.64 12.52 5.26
CA GLU A 24 -0.84 12.24 6.46
C GLU A 24 -0.71 10.74 6.76
N LEU A 25 -1.51 9.89 6.11
CA LEU A 25 -1.53 8.44 6.37
C LEU A 25 -0.79 7.67 5.29
N CYS A 26 0.01 6.69 5.73
CA CYS A 26 0.60 5.71 4.84
C CYS A 26 -0.43 4.68 4.37
N VAL A 27 -0.18 4.05 3.22
CA VAL A 27 -1.04 2.99 2.65
C VAL A 27 -1.32 1.86 3.65
N HIS A 28 -0.30 1.42 4.41
CA HIS A 28 -0.47 0.35 5.38
C HIS A 28 -1.33 0.77 6.60
N GLN A 29 -1.39 2.07 6.93
CA GLN A 29 -2.25 2.60 7.99
C GLN A 29 -3.71 2.67 7.55
N LEU A 30 -3.96 3.11 6.30
CA LEU A 30 -5.30 3.04 5.69
C LEU A 30 -5.80 1.59 5.59
N PHE A 31 -4.90 0.65 5.29
CA PHE A 31 -5.20 -0.78 5.32
C PHE A 31 -5.57 -1.24 6.74
N GLU A 32 -4.82 -0.85 7.77
CA GLU A 32 -5.13 -1.18 9.17
C GLU A 32 -6.46 -0.58 9.66
N GLU A 33 -6.84 0.60 9.18
CA GLU A 33 -8.18 1.15 9.39
C GLU A 33 -9.25 0.25 8.78
N GLN A 34 -9.05 -0.22 7.55
CA GLN A 34 -9.99 -1.14 6.92
C GLN A 34 -10.07 -2.48 7.66
N VAL A 35 -8.94 -3.00 8.15
CA VAL A 35 -8.90 -4.22 8.98
C VAL A 35 -9.71 -4.05 10.26
N ARG A 36 -9.61 -2.88 10.92
CA ARG A 36 -10.41 -2.59 12.13
C ARG A 36 -11.91 -2.50 11.83
N ARG A 37 -12.29 -1.99 10.65
CA ARG A 37 -13.70 -1.85 10.25
C ARG A 37 -14.35 -3.19 9.89
N SER A 38 -13.62 -4.09 9.24
CA SER A 38 -14.18 -5.34 8.72
C SER A 38 -13.15 -6.48 8.74
N PRO A 39 -12.76 -6.97 9.93
CA PRO A 39 -11.68 -7.94 10.07
C PRO A 39 -11.97 -9.28 9.39
N ASP A 40 -13.23 -9.71 9.38
CA ASP A 40 -13.63 -11.01 8.82
C ASP A 40 -14.02 -10.94 7.34
N ALA A 41 -14.05 -9.74 6.75
CA ALA A 41 -14.30 -9.60 5.32
C ALA A 41 -13.13 -10.15 4.50
N THR A 42 -13.43 -10.76 3.36
CA THR A 42 -12.42 -11.26 2.42
C THR A 42 -11.57 -10.11 1.87
N ALA A 43 -10.25 -10.21 2.03
CA ALA A 43 -9.29 -9.24 1.51
C ALA A 43 -8.55 -9.72 0.26
N LEU A 44 -8.30 -11.03 0.17
CA LEU A 44 -7.52 -11.62 -0.91
C LEU A 44 -8.03 -13.02 -1.22
N VAL A 45 -8.21 -13.32 -2.50
CA VAL A 45 -8.57 -14.66 -2.99
C VAL A 45 -7.59 -15.06 -4.08
N GLN A 46 -7.12 -16.29 -4.03
CA GLN A 46 -6.40 -16.95 -5.09
C GLN A 46 -6.81 -18.41 -5.11
N ASP A 47 -7.43 -18.84 -6.20
CA ASP A 47 -8.01 -20.17 -6.35
C ASP A 47 -8.91 -20.49 -5.13
N GLU A 48 -8.67 -21.61 -4.45
CA GLU A 48 -9.42 -22.04 -3.25
C GLU A 48 -8.94 -21.37 -1.95
N VAL A 49 -7.90 -20.53 -2.00
CA VAL A 49 -7.35 -19.83 -0.84
C VAL A 49 -7.97 -18.46 -0.72
N SER A 50 -8.64 -18.21 0.41
CA SER A 50 -9.13 -16.88 0.79
C SER A 50 -8.49 -16.44 2.10
N LEU A 51 -8.13 -15.16 2.21
CA LEU A 51 -7.68 -14.53 3.44
C LEU A 51 -8.61 -13.38 3.80
N SER A 52 -9.05 -13.34 5.05
CA SER A 52 -9.72 -12.16 5.58
C SER A 52 -8.74 -11.00 5.78
N TYR A 53 -9.27 -9.78 5.91
CA TYR A 53 -8.46 -8.60 6.27
C TYR A 53 -7.66 -8.84 7.56
N GLY A 54 -8.29 -9.43 8.58
CA GLY A 54 -7.66 -9.74 9.86
C GLY A 54 -6.56 -10.80 9.75
N GLU A 55 -6.74 -11.82 8.92
CA GLU A 55 -5.71 -12.84 8.66
C GLU A 55 -4.52 -12.27 7.88
N LEU A 56 -4.80 -11.54 6.81
CA LEU A 56 -3.78 -10.90 5.99
C LEU A 56 -2.93 -9.93 6.83
N ASN A 57 -3.59 -9.09 7.64
CA ASN A 57 -2.92 -8.15 8.52
C ASN A 57 -2.03 -8.84 9.57
N ARG A 58 -2.52 -9.91 10.22
CA ARG A 58 -1.73 -10.68 11.20
C ARG A 58 -0.49 -11.30 10.56
N ARG A 59 -0.62 -11.88 9.36
CA ARG A 59 0.52 -12.46 8.62
C ARG A 59 1.53 -11.38 8.23
N ALA A 60 1.07 -10.25 7.70
CA ALA A 60 1.92 -9.12 7.32
C ALA A 60 2.63 -8.51 8.54
N ASN A 61 1.93 -8.30 9.66
CA ASN A 61 2.51 -7.79 10.90
C ASN A 61 3.63 -8.70 11.43
N ARG A 62 3.41 -10.02 11.44
CA ARG A 62 4.45 -10.96 11.91
C ARG A 62 5.70 -10.87 11.05
N LEU A 63 5.55 -10.81 9.73
CA LEU A 63 6.69 -10.66 8.81
C LEU A 63 7.34 -9.27 8.95
N ALA A 64 6.57 -8.20 9.12
CA ALA A 64 7.10 -6.85 9.33
C ALA A 64 8.01 -6.78 10.57
N HIS A 65 7.59 -7.35 11.70
CA HIS A 65 8.44 -7.41 12.90
C HIS A 65 9.72 -8.20 12.67
N HIS A 66 9.66 -9.29 11.89
CA HIS A 66 10.86 -10.02 11.51
C HIS A 66 11.80 -9.17 10.66
N LEU A 67 11.28 -8.46 9.66
CA LEU A 67 12.06 -7.53 8.82
C LEU A 67 12.70 -6.41 9.64
N ILE A 68 11.95 -5.81 10.58
CA ILE A 68 12.48 -4.82 11.53
C ILE A 68 13.62 -5.43 12.35
N GLY A 69 13.46 -6.67 12.83
CA GLY A 69 14.51 -7.40 13.55
C GLY A 69 15.76 -7.70 12.70
N LEU A 70 15.61 -7.81 11.37
CA LEU A 70 16.71 -7.93 10.42
C LEU A 70 17.37 -6.59 10.06
N GLY A 71 16.82 -5.47 10.55
CA GLY A 71 17.39 -4.13 10.40
C GLY A 71 16.67 -3.22 9.43
N VAL A 72 15.51 -3.63 8.86
CA VAL A 72 14.74 -2.78 7.95
C VAL A 72 14.32 -1.49 8.65
N ARG A 73 14.59 -0.36 7.99
CA ARG A 73 14.29 1.00 8.47
C ARG A 73 13.51 1.82 7.44
N PRO A 74 12.93 2.97 7.83
CA PRO A 74 12.39 3.94 6.89
C PRO A 74 13.36 4.25 5.74
N ASP A 75 12.81 4.41 4.54
CA ASP A 75 13.52 4.68 3.27
C ASP A 75 14.41 3.55 2.73
N GLU A 76 14.46 2.39 3.40
CA GLU A 76 15.19 1.23 2.89
C GLU A 76 14.41 0.49 1.79
N ARG A 77 15.15 -0.04 0.81
CA ARG A 77 14.60 -0.80 -0.31
C ARG A 77 14.73 -2.30 -0.04
N VAL A 78 13.62 -3.01 -0.09
CA VAL A 78 13.57 -4.47 0.09
C VAL A 78 13.15 -5.13 -1.22
N ALA A 79 14.03 -5.94 -1.80
CA ALA A 79 13.69 -6.71 -3.00
C ALA A 79 12.64 -7.79 -2.66
N ILE A 80 11.66 -7.96 -3.55
CA ILE A 80 10.67 -9.03 -3.45
C ILE A 80 10.71 -9.87 -4.74
N CYS A 81 11.05 -11.14 -4.58
CA CYS A 81 11.20 -12.10 -5.67
C CYS A 81 10.30 -13.31 -5.39
N LEU A 82 9.00 -13.14 -5.65
CA LEU A 82 7.98 -14.17 -5.45
C LEU A 82 7.06 -14.21 -6.66
N GLU A 83 6.64 -15.41 -7.04
CA GLU A 83 5.54 -15.55 -7.98
C GLU A 83 4.24 -15.01 -7.39
N ARG A 84 3.26 -14.74 -8.27
CA ARG A 84 1.93 -14.27 -7.89
C ARG A 84 1.27 -15.26 -6.92
N SER A 85 1.21 -14.86 -5.65
CA SER A 85 0.79 -15.72 -4.53
C SER A 85 0.22 -14.87 -3.39
N PRO A 86 -0.48 -15.46 -2.40
CA PRO A 86 -0.93 -14.69 -1.23
C PRO A 86 0.27 -14.27 -0.37
N ALA A 87 1.35 -15.06 -0.42
CA ALA A 87 2.63 -14.74 0.21
C ALA A 87 3.25 -13.46 -0.37
N MET A 88 3.11 -13.21 -1.67
CA MET A 88 3.57 -11.96 -2.29
C MET A 88 2.85 -10.75 -1.67
N VAL A 89 1.53 -10.78 -1.54
CA VAL A 89 0.75 -9.68 -0.94
C VAL A 89 1.09 -9.49 0.54
N VAL A 90 1.28 -10.58 1.29
CA VAL A 90 1.79 -10.53 2.67
C VAL A 90 3.16 -9.84 2.72
N GLY A 91 4.07 -10.17 1.80
CA GLY A 91 5.40 -9.57 1.69
C GLY A 91 5.35 -8.07 1.42
N LEU A 92 4.54 -7.64 0.44
CA LEU A 92 4.36 -6.23 0.11
C LEU A 92 3.88 -5.42 1.33
N LEU A 93 2.81 -5.88 1.99
CA LEU A 93 2.28 -5.22 3.18
C LEU A 93 3.29 -5.23 4.33
N ALA A 94 4.03 -6.32 4.52
CA ALA A 94 5.03 -6.43 5.58
C ALA A 94 6.18 -5.44 5.39
N ILE A 95 6.66 -5.26 4.15
CA ILE A 95 7.71 -4.28 3.82
C ILE A 95 7.23 -2.86 4.14
N LEU A 96 6.02 -2.51 3.70
CA LEU A 96 5.43 -1.18 4.00
C LEU A 96 5.27 -0.96 5.51
N LYS A 97 4.84 -1.98 6.26
CA LYS A 97 4.68 -1.92 7.72
C LYS A 97 6.01 -1.87 8.47
N ALA A 98 7.07 -2.40 7.89
CA ALA A 98 8.43 -2.26 8.41
C ALA A 98 9.03 -0.85 8.14
N GLY A 99 8.34 -0.02 7.34
CA GLY A 99 8.79 1.32 6.94
C GLY A 99 9.58 1.35 5.63
N GLY A 100 9.84 0.19 5.02
CA GLY A 100 10.60 0.10 3.77
C GLY A 100 9.73 0.29 2.52
N ALA A 101 10.40 0.43 1.38
CA ALA A 101 9.82 0.38 0.05
C ALA A 101 10.18 -0.93 -0.65
N TYR A 102 9.22 -1.59 -1.27
CA TYR A 102 9.49 -2.85 -1.97
C TYR A 102 10.01 -2.59 -3.40
N VAL A 103 10.88 -3.47 -3.88
CA VAL A 103 11.40 -3.48 -5.26
C VAL A 103 11.03 -4.82 -5.91
N PRO A 104 10.01 -4.87 -6.78
CA PRO A 104 9.64 -6.10 -7.50
C PRO A 104 10.76 -6.52 -8.46
N LEU A 105 11.05 -7.82 -8.51
CA LEU A 105 11.99 -8.43 -9.44
C LEU A 105 11.29 -9.31 -10.47
#